data_AF-A0A3C0ASP6-F1
#
_entry.id   AF-A0A3C0ASP6-F1
#
_cell.length_a   1.000
_cell.length_b   1.000
_cell.length_c   1.000
_cell.angle_alpha   90.00
_cell.angle_beta   90.00
_cell.angle_gamma   90.00
#
_symmetry.space_group_name_H-M   'P 1'
#
loop_
_entity.id
_entity.type
_entity.pdbx_description
1 polymer ?
#
loop_
_entity_poly.entity_id
_entity_poly.type
_entity_poly.pdbx_seq_one_letter_code
_entity_poly.pdbx_strand_id
1 'polypeptide(L)'
;MSWSIGLRSEPTGCIVYLFENLSPRRECTFLVWSWAFLIVLTNTITESGFDIGMLSFTQMIRFSSGRWLRSTVCVISCFIRSFNERNVSITINAPSFHRFTSSVDQTTCVSLRLGKGHCMTFAPRPLPVEIQRLCLELDAENKLLFHLILVHDVAVDLCEGLRQKFHDLEFDEAAVCFGAGSHDIGKVKHPNELTGPGRQHEEDGPALLEEHGVEPRLAQFSRTHGRWTKEALPIEDLLVALSDAIWKGQRIDELEKQVIDTISRQTCVEEWEVFSELDGLLEKIASQGDERLAWQRSNG
;
A
#
# COMPACT_ATOMS: atom_id res chain seq x y z
N MET A 1 -8.74 19.40 26.41
CA MET A 1 -7.40 20.03 26.40
C MET A 1 -6.90 20.00 24.97
N SER A 2 -6.46 21.16 24.47
CA SER A 2 -5.97 21.34 23.10
C SER A 2 -4.59 20.70 22.93
N TRP A 3 -4.30 20.20 21.73
CA TRP A 3 -2.98 19.75 21.30
C TRP A 3 -2.49 20.66 20.18
N SER A 4 -1.20 20.94 20.16
CA SER A 4 -0.52 21.71 19.11
C SER A 4 0.63 20.88 18.55
N ILE A 5 0.71 20.73 17.23
CA ILE A 5 1.86 20.13 16.53
C ILE A 5 2.77 21.27 16.09
N GLY A 6 3.99 21.31 16.62
CA GLY A 6 5.03 22.24 16.17
C GLY A 6 5.98 21.55 15.20
N LEU A 7 5.89 21.89 13.91
CA LEU A 7 6.88 21.52 12.91
C LEU A 7 8.02 22.56 12.94
N ARG A 8 9.27 22.12 13.10
CA ARG A 8 10.45 22.90 12.73
C ARG A 8 11.17 22.20 11.60
N SER A 9 11.27 22.87 10.46
CA SER A 9 12.12 22.49 9.35
C SER A 9 13.53 23.04 9.57
N GLU A 10 14.55 22.19 9.54
CA GLU A 10 15.94 22.60 9.27
C GLU A 10 16.41 22.03 7.92
N PRO A 11 17.33 22.71 7.21
CA PRO A 11 17.53 22.53 5.76
C PRO A 11 18.39 21.32 5.37
N THR A 12 18.41 20.26 6.19
CA THR A 12 19.12 19.00 5.88
C THR A 12 18.22 17.80 6.18
N GLY A 13 17.13 17.68 5.43
CA GLY A 13 16.51 16.42 4.98
C GLY A 13 16.42 15.22 5.93
N CYS A 14 16.28 15.41 7.25
CA CYS A 14 16.11 14.33 8.21
C CYS A 14 14.78 14.53 8.96
N ILE A 15 13.83 13.62 8.74
CA ILE A 15 12.59 13.53 9.51
C ILE A 15 12.83 12.55 10.65
N VAL A 16 12.72 13.02 11.90
CA VAL A 16 12.79 12.17 13.10
C VAL A 16 11.38 11.92 13.61
N TYR A 17 10.94 10.66 13.64
CA TYR A 17 9.74 10.26 14.34
C TYR A 17 10.10 9.77 15.75
N LEU A 18 9.48 10.38 16.78
CA LEU A 18 9.52 9.88 18.15
C LEU A 18 8.21 9.15 18.43
N PHE A 19 8.27 7.86 18.76
CA PHE A 19 7.14 7.12 19.31
C PHE A 19 7.37 6.90 20.81
N GLU A 20 6.53 7.50 21.65
CA GLU A 20 6.46 7.18 23.08
C GLU A 20 5.52 5.99 23.31
N ASN A 21 5.99 5.00 24.05
CA ASN A 21 5.29 3.76 24.32
C ASN A 21 4.64 3.84 25.72
N LEU A 22 3.31 4.01 25.81
CA LEU A 22 2.57 4.01 27.08
C LEU A 22 1.96 2.63 27.38
N SER A 23 2.79 1.81 28.05
CA SER A 23 2.49 0.75 29.04
C SER A 23 1.58 -0.46 28.75
N PRO A 24 1.80 -1.58 29.49
CA PRO A 24 1.50 -2.93 29.07
C PRO A 24 0.39 -3.62 29.88
N ARG A 25 -0.20 -4.71 29.35
CA ARG A 25 -0.82 -5.76 30.16
C ARG A 25 0.10 -6.98 30.25
N ARG A 26 0.52 -7.25 31.50
CA ARG A 26 1.06 -8.49 32.10
C ARG A 26 2.54 -8.86 31.86
N GLU A 27 3.29 -8.64 32.94
CA GLU A 27 4.45 -9.39 33.45
C GLU A 27 5.61 -9.72 32.50
N CYS A 28 6.40 -8.70 32.15
CA CYS A 28 7.85 -8.76 31.99
C CYS A 28 8.39 -7.32 31.95
N THR A 29 8.93 -6.80 33.05
CA THR A 29 9.54 -5.47 33.10
C THR A 29 10.86 -5.46 32.34
N PHE A 30 10.86 -4.96 31.11
CA PHE A 30 12.05 -4.51 30.40
C PHE A 30 12.20 -2.99 30.59
N LEU A 31 13.17 -2.57 31.39
CA LEU A 31 13.59 -1.16 31.47
C LEU A 31 14.68 -0.93 30.41
N VAL A 32 14.29 -0.43 29.24
CA VAL A 32 15.24 0.06 28.22
C VAL A 32 15.45 1.55 28.47
N TRP A 33 16.64 1.92 28.94
CA TRP A 33 17.09 3.31 28.99
C TRP A 33 17.94 3.57 27.75
N SER A 34 17.39 4.24 26.73
CA SER A 34 18.17 4.68 25.57
C SER A 34 18.79 6.05 25.83
N TRP A 35 20.12 6.09 25.93
CA TRP A 35 20.89 7.33 25.82
C TRP A 35 21.20 7.56 24.34
N ALA A 36 20.74 8.66 23.77
CA ALA A 36 21.12 9.07 22.41
C ALA A 36 22.57 9.58 22.42
N PHE A 37 23.47 8.91 21.70
CA PHE A 37 24.78 9.44 21.35
C PHE A 37 24.76 9.99 19.93
N LEU A 38 25.22 11.23 19.78
CA LEU A 38 25.50 11.89 18.50
C LEU A 38 26.72 11.22 17.85
N ILE A 39 26.59 10.71 16.62
CA ILE A 39 27.74 10.27 15.81
C ILE A 39 27.92 11.24 14.64
N VAL A 40 29.13 11.79 14.54
CA VAL A 40 29.60 12.69 13.49
C VAL A 40 29.82 11.90 12.19
N LEU A 41 29.13 12.27 11.11
CA LEU A 41 29.46 11.84 9.75
C LEU A 41 30.62 12.70 9.23
N THR A 42 31.80 12.12 9.05
CA THR A 42 32.88 12.77 8.29
C THR A 42 32.68 12.44 6.81
N ASN A 43 32.19 13.41 6.03
CA ASN A 43 32.18 13.34 4.57
C ASN A 43 33.60 13.59 4.04
N THR A 44 34.23 12.58 3.44
CA THR A 44 35.36 12.78 2.54
C THR A 44 34.89 12.48 1.13
N ILE A 45 34.67 13.53 0.35
CA ILE A 45 34.34 13.46 -1.08
C ILE A 45 35.60 12.98 -1.82
N THR A 46 35.55 11.80 -2.42
CA THR A 46 36.54 11.37 -3.42
C THR A 46 35.83 11.04 -4.73
N GLU A 47 36.36 11.53 -5.85
CA GLU A 47 35.75 11.54 -7.20
C GLU A 47 35.47 10.17 -7.87
N SER A 48 35.49 9.07 -7.11
CA SER A 48 35.09 7.74 -7.59
C SER A 48 33.89 7.26 -6.77
N GLY A 49 32.68 7.49 -7.30
CA GLY A 49 31.40 7.31 -6.62
C GLY A 49 31.06 5.87 -6.22
N PHE A 50 31.45 5.50 -5.00
CA PHE A 50 30.89 4.38 -4.25
C PHE A 50 30.94 4.72 -2.75
N ASP A 51 29.80 4.99 -2.11
CA ASP A 51 29.73 5.23 -0.67
C ASP A 51 29.15 4.00 0.04
N ILE A 52 30.01 3.27 0.77
CA ILE A 52 29.57 2.27 1.74
C ILE A 52 29.60 2.94 3.12
N GLY A 53 28.44 3.43 3.56
CA GLY A 53 28.25 3.86 4.94
C GLY A 53 28.02 2.65 5.84
N MET A 54 28.97 2.33 6.71
CA MET A 54 28.77 1.29 7.72
C MET A 54 28.27 1.94 9.02
N LEU A 55 26.97 1.77 9.32
CA LEU A 55 26.42 2.16 10.61
C LEU A 55 26.56 0.97 11.57
N SER A 56 27.40 1.15 12.60
CA SER A 56 27.51 0.19 13.69
C SER A 56 26.82 0.75 14.93
N PHE A 57 25.85 0.02 15.44
CA PHE A 57 25.22 0.32 16.72
C PHE A 57 25.77 -0.67 17.74
N THR A 58 26.39 -0.14 18.80
CA THR A 58 26.80 -0.96 19.94
C THR A 58 25.81 -0.73 21.07
N GLN A 59 25.02 -1.75 21.40
CA GLN A 59 24.17 -1.73 22.58
C GLN A 59 24.75 -2.61 23.69
N MET A 60 24.57 -2.16 24.92
CA MET A 60 24.91 -2.90 26.12
C MET A 60 23.63 -3.48 26.71
N ILE A 61 23.47 -4.80 26.62
CA ILE A 61 22.30 -5.50 27.16
C ILE A 61 22.68 -6.06 28.52
N ARG A 62 21.91 -5.70 29.55
CA ARG A 62 22.07 -6.24 30.90
C ARG A 62 21.05 -7.35 31.12
N PHE A 63 21.53 -8.56 31.40
CA PHE A 63 20.66 -9.68 31.74
C PHE A 63 20.25 -9.62 33.21
N SER A 64 19.13 -10.27 33.56
CA SER A 64 18.63 -10.42 34.93
C SER A 64 19.65 -11.09 35.88
N SER A 65 20.63 -11.81 35.32
CA SER A 65 21.77 -12.40 36.04
C SER A 65 22.89 -11.40 36.39
N GLY A 66 22.74 -10.12 36.04
CA GLY A 66 23.72 -9.07 36.31
C GLY A 66 24.91 -9.00 35.34
N ARG A 67 25.00 -9.91 34.35
CA ARG A 67 26.03 -9.86 33.30
C ARG A 67 25.67 -8.84 32.21
N TRP A 68 26.70 -8.14 31.75
CA TRP A 68 26.62 -7.24 30.61
C TRP A 68 27.11 -7.95 29.36
N LEU A 69 26.33 -7.87 28.28
CA LEU A 69 26.73 -8.35 26.96
C LEU A 69 26.80 -7.16 26.01
N ARG A 70 27.93 -7.03 25.33
CA ARG A 70 28.14 -6.06 24.27
C ARG A 70 27.65 -6.68 22.97
N SER A 71 26.59 -6.12 22.39
CA SER A 71 26.05 -6.56 21.10
C SER A 71 26.29 -5.45 20.08
N THR A 72 27.00 -5.78 19.01
CA THR A 72 27.19 -4.88 17.88
C THR A 72 26.26 -5.34 16.76
N VAL A 73 25.31 -4.51 16.37
CA VAL A 73 24.48 -4.70 15.19
C VAL A 73 25.07 -3.83 14.08
N CYS A 74 25.56 -4.46 13.01
CA CYS A 74 25.98 -3.76 11.80
C CYS A 74 24.81 -3.72 10.83
N VAL A 75 24.34 -2.52 10.49
CA VAL A 75 23.40 -2.32 9.39
C VAL A 75 24.20 -1.84 8.20
N ILE A 76 24.26 -2.66 7.15
CA ILE A 76 24.84 -2.25 5.88
C ILE A 76 23.72 -1.56 5.08
N SER A 77 23.76 -0.24 4.98
CA SER A 77 22.94 0.50 4.04
C SER A 77 23.75 0.73 2.76
N CYS A 78 23.34 0.11 1.67
CA CYS A 78 23.83 0.46 0.33
C CYS A 78 22.92 1.53 -0.26
N PHE A 79 23.44 2.73 -0.48
CA PHE A 79 22.77 3.75 -1.30
C PHE A 79 23.19 3.55 -2.76
N ILE A 80 22.29 3.01 -3.59
CA ILE A 80 22.51 2.95 -5.04
C ILE A 80 21.91 4.21 -5.64
N ARG A 81 22.74 5.21 -5.91
CA ARG A 81 22.37 6.31 -6.81
C ARG A 81 22.64 5.86 -8.24
N SER A 82 21.56 5.67 -9.00
CA SER A 82 21.47 5.39 -10.45
C SER A 82 22.82 5.31 -11.18
N PHE A 83 23.18 4.11 -11.68
CA PHE A 83 24.20 4.00 -12.72
C PHE A 83 23.89 2.90 -13.73
N ASN A 84 24.15 3.27 -14.98
CA ASN A 84 24.00 2.50 -16.20
C ASN A 84 25.10 1.42 -16.28
N GLU A 85 24.71 0.21 -16.69
CA GLU A 85 25.55 -0.91 -17.16
C GLU A 85 26.94 -1.10 -16.51
N ARG A 86 27.00 -1.92 -15.44
CA ARG A 86 28.06 -2.92 -15.22
C ARG A 86 27.73 -3.84 -14.03
N ASN A 87 28.01 -5.14 -14.20
CA ASN A 87 27.80 -6.17 -13.20
C ASN A 87 28.49 -5.82 -11.86
N VAL A 88 27.74 -5.83 -10.76
CA VAL A 88 28.27 -5.72 -9.40
C VAL A 88 28.12 -7.07 -8.72
N SER A 89 29.24 -7.69 -8.36
CA SER A 89 29.28 -8.84 -7.45
C SER A 89 29.51 -8.33 -6.02
N ILE A 90 28.52 -8.48 -5.14
CA ILE A 90 28.64 -8.15 -3.72
C ILE A 90 29.07 -9.42 -2.97
N THR A 91 30.28 -9.40 -2.40
CA THR A 91 30.78 -10.45 -1.51
C THR A 91 30.54 -10.01 -0.06
N ILE A 92 29.66 -10.71 0.66
CA ILE A 92 29.46 -10.48 2.09
C ILE A 92 30.40 -11.41 2.87
N ASN A 93 31.45 -10.85 3.47
CA ASN A 93 32.28 -11.57 4.43
C ASN A 93 31.67 -11.43 5.83
N ALA A 94 31.11 -12.51 6.36
CA ALA A 94 30.83 -12.58 7.79
C ALA A 94 32.16 -12.76 8.56
N PRO A 95 32.42 -12.00 9.64
CA PRO A 95 33.62 -12.22 10.44
C PRO A 95 33.53 -13.55 11.18
N SER A 96 34.51 -14.41 10.91
CA SER A 96 34.72 -15.69 11.55
C SER A 96 34.95 -15.49 13.05
N PHE A 97 34.05 -15.99 13.90
CA PHE A 97 34.38 -16.28 15.29
C PHE A 97 35.06 -17.65 15.35
N HIS A 98 36.39 -17.66 15.44
CA HIS A 98 37.14 -18.89 15.75
C HIS A 98 37.17 -19.12 17.26
N ARG A 99 36.63 -20.26 17.73
CA ARG A 99 37.44 -21.43 18.14
C ARG A 99 36.54 -22.54 18.73
N PHE A 100 36.28 -23.58 17.93
CA PHE A 100 36.57 -24.97 18.30
C PHE A 100 36.70 -25.83 17.02
N THR A 101 37.60 -26.79 17.08
CA THR A 101 38.21 -27.55 16.01
C THR A 101 37.35 -28.73 15.52
N SER A 102 37.13 -28.86 14.20
CA SER A 102 37.46 -30.05 13.39
C SER A 102 36.79 -30.01 12.00
N SER A 103 37.63 -30.11 10.97
CA SER A 103 37.45 -30.69 9.63
C SER A 103 36.36 -30.18 8.66
N VAL A 104 36.86 -29.64 7.54
CA VAL A 104 36.45 -29.86 6.13
C VAL A 104 35.08 -29.27 5.75
N ASP A 105 35.06 -28.06 5.19
CA ASP A 105 35.12 -27.76 3.74
C ASP A 105 33.77 -27.99 3.03
N GLN A 106 33.03 -26.90 2.78
CA GLN A 106 32.14 -26.70 1.62
C GLN A 106 31.47 -25.33 1.70
N THR A 107 32.03 -24.37 0.97
CA THR A 107 31.37 -23.12 0.60
C THR A 107 30.31 -23.45 -0.46
N THR A 108 29.03 -23.44 -0.09
CA THR A 108 27.94 -23.56 -1.08
C THR A 108 27.86 -22.26 -1.88
N CYS A 109 28.39 -22.28 -3.10
CA CYS A 109 28.25 -21.19 -4.06
C CYS A 109 26.83 -21.26 -4.67
N VAL A 110 25.87 -20.53 -4.11
CA VAL A 110 24.56 -20.34 -4.74
C VAL A 110 24.70 -19.22 -5.77
N SER A 111 25.00 -19.59 -7.01
CA SER A 111 24.97 -18.64 -8.13
C SER A 111 23.52 -18.43 -8.56
N LEU A 112 22.86 -17.40 -8.01
CA LEU A 112 21.60 -16.90 -8.54
C LEU A 112 21.88 -16.19 -9.88
N ARG A 113 21.65 -16.90 -10.99
CA ARG A 113 21.53 -16.25 -12.30
C ARG A 113 20.24 -15.44 -12.32
N LEU A 114 20.34 -14.14 -12.03
CA LEU A 114 19.25 -13.21 -12.36
C LEU A 114 19.21 -13.07 -13.88
N GLY A 115 18.31 -13.83 -14.51
CA GLY A 115 17.98 -13.68 -15.92
C GLY A 115 17.50 -12.24 -16.16
N LYS A 116 17.97 -11.64 -17.25
CA LYS A 116 17.49 -10.35 -17.73
C LYS A 116 15.98 -10.42 -17.98
N GLY A 117 15.23 -9.72 -17.14
CA GLY A 117 13.86 -9.31 -17.37
C GLY A 117 13.59 -8.17 -16.40
N HIS A 118 13.40 -6.95 -16.90
CA HIS A 118 12.80 -5.89 -16.09
C HIS A 118 11.35 -6.32 -15.82
N CYS A 119 11.12 -7.03 -14.72
CA CYS A 119 9.80 -7.12 -14.12
C CYS A 119 9.77 -5.98 -13.09
N MET A 120 9.30 -4.81 -13.51
CA MET A 120 8.76 -3.85 -12.54
C MET A 120 7.62 -4.61 -11.87
N THR A 121 7.82 -5.08 -10.63
CA THR A 121 6.77 -5.78 -9.91
C THR A 121 5.67 -4.76 -9.63
N PHE A 122 4.53 -4.90 -10.30
CA PHE A 122 3.33 -4.16 -9.96
C PHE A 122 3.12 -4.20 -8.44
N ALA A 123 2.95 -3.03 -7.83
CA ALA A 123 2.83 -2.86 -6.39
C ALA A 123 1.66 -1.91 -6.12
N PRO A 124 0.47 -2.43 -5.75
CA PRO A 124 -0.71 -1.60 -5.54
C PRO A 124 -0.54 -0.74 -4.28
N ARG A 125 -1.17 0.44 -4.28
CA ARG A 125 -1.30 1.27 -3.08
C ARG A 125 -2.04 0.49 -1.98
N PRO A 126 -1.61 0.61 -0.71
CA PRO A 126 -2.30 -0.07 0.39
C PRO A 126 -3.68 0.55 0.64
N LEU A 127 -4.60 -0.26 1.17
CA LEU A 127 -5.90 0.23 1.62
C LEU A 127 -5.78 1.34 2.69
N PRO A 128 -6.79 2.20 2.85
CA PRO A 128 -6.89 3.09 4.01
C PRO A 128 -6.79 2.30 5.33
N VAL A 129 -6.14 2.88 6.34
CA VAL A 129 -5.86 2.22 7.63
C VAL A 129 -7.14 1.69 8.29
N GLU A 130 -8.23 2.42 8.19
CA GLU A 130 -9.54 2.03 8.69
C GLU A 130 -10.08 0.77 8.00
N ILE A 131 -9.91 0.63 6.68
CA ILE A 131 -10.35 -0.57 5.94
C ILE A 131 -9.43 -1.75 6.26
N GLN A 132 -8.11 -1.54 6.36
CA GLN A 132 -7.20 -2.60 6.79
C GLN A 132 -7.59 -3.15 8.17
N ARG A 133 -7.97 -2.26 9.10
CA ARG A 133 -8.45 -2.65 10.43
C ARG A 133 -9.75 -3.46 10.33
N LEU A 134 -10.72 -3.00 9.55
CA LEU A 134 -11.97 -3.73 9.32
C LEU A 134 -11.73 -5.14 8.78
N CYS A 135 -10.88 -5.29 7.75
CA CYS A 135 -10.55 -6.60 7.20
C CYS A 135 -9.90 -7.53 8.25
N LEU A 136 -9.05 -7.00 9.13
CA LEU A 136 -8.44 -7.77 10.21
C LEU A 136 -9.45 -8.15 11.30
N GLU A 137 -10.32 -7.23 11.71
CA GLU A 137 -11.35 -7.47 12.73
C GLU A 137 -12.39 -8.48 12.27
N LEU A 138 -12.69 -8.49 10.96
CA LEU A 138 -13.67 -9.36 10.32
C LEU A 138 -13.09 -10.70 9.86
N ASP A 139 -11.79 -10.95 10.07
CA ASP A 139 -11.09 -12.14 9.57
C ASP A 139 -11.32 -12.37 8.07
N ALA A 140 -11.25 -11.28 7.28
CA ALA A 140 -11.53 -11.31 5.86
C ALA A 140 -10.55 -12.22 5.12
N GLU A 141 -11.07 -13.12 4.28
CA GLU A 141 -10.23 -14.01 3.48
C GLU A 141 -9.23 -13.23 2.62
N ASN A 142 -8.01 -13.74 2.50
CA ASN A 142 -6.93 -13.12 1.71
C ASN A 142 -7.40 -12.74 0.30
N LYS A 143 -8.20 -13.60 -0.34
CA LYS A 143 -8.75 -13.33 -1.67
C LYS A 143 -9.58 -12.05 -1.72
N LEU A 144 -10.42 -11.82 -0.70
CA LEU A 144 -11.20 -10.60 -0.56
C LEU A 144 -10.27 -9.40 -0.33
N LEU A 145 -9.34 -9.52 0.62
CA LEU A 145 -8.39 -8.45 0.93
C LEU A 145 -7.61 -7.98 -0.30
N PHE A 146 -7.08 -8.91 -1.11
CA PHE A 146 -6.34 -8.58 -2.32
C PHE A 146 -7.20 -7.95 -3.40
N HIS A 147 -8.46 -8.39 -3.55
CA HIS A 147 -9.42 -7.74 -4.44
C HIS A 147 -9.65 -6.29 -4.02
N LEU A 148 -9.95 -6.05 -2.74
CA LEU A 148 -10.18 -4.70 -2.21
C LEU A 148 -8.96 -3.79 -2.42
N ILE A 149 -7.74 -4.30 -2.22
CA ILE A 149 -6.50 -3.56 -2.49
C ILE A 149 -6.41 -3.12 -3.96
N LEU A 150 -6.68 -4.03 -4.90
CA LEU A 150 -6.56 -3.75 -6.33
C LEU A 150 -7.61 -2.75 -6.83
N VAL A 151 -8.85 -2.88 -6.36
CA VAL A 151 -9.93 -1.95 -6.72
C VAL A 151 -9.70 -0.57 -6.09
N HIS A 152 -9.21 -0.52 -4.85
CA HIS A 152 -8.80 0.74 -4.22
C HIS A 152 -7.67 1.43 -5.00
N ASP A 153 -6.62 0.69 -5.37
CA ASP A 153 -5.50 1.23 -6.16
C ASP A 153 -6.00 1.87 -7.47
N VAL A 154 -6.92 1.20 -8.15
CA VAL A 154 -7.55 1.70 -9.38
C VAL A 154 -8.41 2.94 -9.12
N ALA A 155 -9.15 2.97 -8.02
CA ALA A 155 -9.94 4.14 -7.64
C ALA A 155 -9.08 5.38 -7.41
N VAL A 156 -7.88 5.22 -6.83
CA VAL A 156 -6.94 6.33 -6.67
C VAL A 156 -6.48 6.85 -8.05
N ASP A 157 -6.08 5.96 -8.97
CA ASP A 157 -5.70 6.37 -10.34
C ASP A 157 -6.84 7.09 -11.08
N LEU A 158 -8.06 6.57 -10.93
CA LEU A 158 -9.26 7.13 -11.53
C LEU A 158 -9.53 8.54 -10.98
N CYS A 159 -9.52 8.71 -9.66
CA CYS A 159 -9.75 10.00 -9.01
C CYS A 159 -8.68 11.04 -9.39
N GLU A 160 -7.40 10.65 -9.34
CA GLU A 160 -6.29 11.53 -9.74
C GLU A 160 -6.42 11.95 -11.21
N GLY A 161 -6.74 11.01 -12.11
CA GLY A 161 -6.92 11.28 -13.53
C GLY A 161 -8.11 12.21 -13.81
N LEU A 162 -9.24 11.99 -13.14
CA LEU A 162 -10.42 12.85 -13.28
C LEU A 162 -10.15 14.28 -12.79
N ARG A 163 -9.46 14.45 -11.65
CA ARG A 163 -9.09 15.78 -11.15
C ARG A 163 -8.13 16.52 -12.06
N GLN A 164 -7.26 15.82 -12.77
CA GLN A 164 -6.35 16.43 -13.75
C GLN A 164 -7.05 16.86 -15.04
N LYS A 165 -8.10 16.15 -15.44
CA LYS A 165 -8.82 16.37 -16.71
C LYS A 165 -10.00 17.32 -16.57
N PHE A 166 -10.68 17.29 -15.43
CA PHE A 166 -11.92 18.03 -15.17
C PHE A 166 -11.81 18.82 -13.87
N HIS A 167 -11.24 20.02 -13.94
CA HIS A 167 -10.98 20.84 -12.75
C HIS A 167 -12.26 21.29 -12.02
N ASP A 168 -13.37 21.44 -12.75
CA ASP A 168 -14.67 21.86 -12.21
C ASP A 168 -15.54 20.67 -11.76
N LEU A 169 -15.03 19.43 -11.86
CA LEU A 169 -15.73 18.24 -11.38
C LEU A 169 -15.58 18.14 -9.86
N GLU A 170 -16.69 18.27 -9.14
CA GLU A 170 -16.73 18.10 -7.69
C GLU A 170 -17.16 16.68 -7.33
N PHE A 171 -16.35 16.00 -6.53
CA PHE A 171 -16.67 14.71 -5.93
C PHE A 171 -15.79 14.46 -4.70
N ASP A 172 -16.29 13.66 -3.77
CA ASP A 172 -15.53 13.25 -2.58
C ASP A 172 -14.57 12.09 -2.91
N GLU A 173 -13.33 12.42 -3.30
CA GLU A 173 -12.27 11.42 -3.58
C GLU A 173 -12.03 10.46 -2.42
N ALA A 174 -12.10 10.94 -1.17
CA ALA A 174 -11.89 10.07 -0.01
C ALA A 174 -13.03 9.06 0.12
N ALA A 175 -14.28 9.47 -0.16
CA ALA A 175 -15.43 8.58 -0.19
C ALA A 175 -15.32 7.54 -1.32
N VAL A 176 -14.89 7.93 -2.53
CA VAL A 176 -14.68 6.98 -3.65
C VAL A 176 -13.61 5.96 -3.30
N CYS A 177 -12.46 6.41 -2.80
CA CYS A 177 -11.36 5.54 -2.38
C CYS A 177 -11.77 4.59 -1.24
N PHE A 178 -12.58 5.07 -0.30
CA PHE A 178 -13.15 4.24 0.77
C PHE A 178 -14.12 3.21 0.21
N GLY A 179 -15.07 3.65 -0.62
CA GLY A 179 -16.08 2.80 -1.24
C GLY A 179 -15.43 1.68 -2.05
N ALA A 180 -14.48 2.02 -2.92
CA ALA A 180 -13.70 1.05 -3.69
C ALA A 180 -12.97 0.03 -2.80
N GLY A 181 -12.35 0.49 -1.72
CA GLY A 181 -11.64 -0.37 -0.77
C GLY A 181 -12.54 -1.22 0.14
N SER A 182 -13.86 -0.98 0.17
CA SER A 182 -14.78 -1.67 1.09
C SER A 182 -16.02 -2.27 0.41
N HIS A 183 -16.23 -2.05 -0.88
CA HIS A 183 -17.47 -2.38 -1.58
C HIS A 183 -17.90 -3.85 -1.42
N ASP A 184 -16.93 -4.76 -1.39
CA ASP A 184 -17.16 -6.19 -1.34
C ASP A 184 -17.09 -6.78 0.09
N ILE A 185 -16.96 -5.95 1.13
CA ILE A 185 -16.74 -6.41 2.51
C ILE A 185 -17.87 -7.31 3.03
N GLY A 186 -19.09 -7.16 2.50
CA GLY A 186 -20.22 -8.03 2.81
C GLY A 186 -19.96 -9.52 2.50
N LYS A 187 -18.97 -9.82 1.64
CA LYS A 187 -18.56 -11.20 1.32
C LYS A 187 -17.96 -11.94 2.52
N VAL A 188 -17.59 -11.24 3.61
CA VAL A 188 -17.27 -11.89 4.90
C VAL A 188 -18.48 -12.66 5.44
N LYS A 189 -19.70 -12.14 5.30
CA LYS A 189 -20.94 -12.84 5.67
C LYS A 189 -21.33 -13.91 4.65
N HIS A 190 -20.82 -13.81 3.42
CA HIS A 190 -21.21 -14.63 2.27
C HIS A 190 -19.99 -15.20 1.51
N PRO A 191 -19.16 -16.05 2.14
CA PRO A 191 -17.87 -16.49 1.55
C PRO A 191 -18.04 -17.27 0.24
N ASN A 192 -19.19 -17.92 0.02
CA ASN A 192 -19.50 -18.60 -1.23
C ASN A 192 -19.49 -17.64 -2.45
N GLU A 193 -19.73 -16.34 -2.24
CA GLU A 193 -19.76 -15.31 -3.29
C GLU A 193 -18.35 -14.83 -3.69
N LEU A 194 -17.28 -15.28 -3.00
CA LEU A 194 -15.89 -14.96 -3.39
C LEU A 194 -15.45 -15.72 -4.65
N THR A 195 -16.06 -16.87 -4.93
CA THR A 195 -15.73 -17.73 -6.08
C THR A 195 -16.95 -18.13 -6.90
N GLY A 196 -18.15 -18.07 -6.30
CA GLY A 196 -19.41 -18.37 -6.96
C GLY A 196 -20.24 -17.12 -7.28
N PRO A 197 -21.34 -17.28 -8.01
CA PRO A 197 -22.29 -16.21 -8.22
C PRO A 197 -23.00 -15.84 -6.92
N GLY A 198 -23.37 -14.58 -6.78
CA GLY A 198 -24.10 -14.09 -5.62
C GLY A 198 -24.18 -12.57 -5.58
N ARG A 199 -25.03 -12.07 -4.69
CA ARG A 199 -25.27 -10.63 -4.47
C ARG A 199 -25.77 -10.33 -3.06
N GLN A 200 -25.75 -11.31 -2.14
CA GLN A 200 -26.22 -11.12 -0.78
C GLN A 200 -25.28 -10.18 -0.01
N HIS A 201 -23.98 -10.16 -0.36
CA HIS A 201 -23.04 -9.17 0.16
C HIS A 201 -23.48 -7.72 -0.09
N GLU A 202 -24.20 -7.44 -1.18
CA GLU A 202 -24.72 -6.10 -1.48
C GLU A 202 -25.83 -5.67 -0.49
N GLU A 203 -26.65 -6.62 -0.04
CA GLU A 203 -27.73 -6.33 0.92
C GLU A 203 -27.20 -6.14 2.34
N ASP A 204 -26.30 -7.04 2.76
CA ASP A 204 -25.82 -7.16 4.15
C ASP A 204 -24.56 -6.33 4.43
N GLY A 205 -23.84 -5.91 3.38
CA GLY A 205 -22.63 -5.11 3.47
C GLY A 205 -22.80 -3.78 4.23
N PRO A 206 -23.84 -2.96 3.95
CA PRO A 206 -23.99 -1.69 4.64
C PRO A 206 -24.21 -1.87 6.14
N ALA A 207 -25.08 -2.82 6.53
CA ALA A 207 -25.33 -3.14 7.93
C ALA A 207 -24.05 -3.63 8.64
N LEU A 208 -23.23 -4.45 7.95
CA LEU A 208 -21.94 -4.90 8.48
C LEU A 208 -20.97 -3.75 8.71
N LEU A 209 -20.88 -2.80 7.79
CA LEU A 209 -20.01 -1.62 7.91
C LEU A 209 -20.49 -0.70 9.03
N GLU A 210 -21.80 -0.42 9.10
CA GLU A 210 -22.40 0.41 10.16
C GLU A 210 -22.23 -0.21 11.55
N GLU A 211 -22.35 -1.53 11.70
CA GLU A 211 -22.06 -2.27 12.94
C GLU A 211 -20.62 -2.02 13.45
N HIS A 212 -19.69 -1.69 12.55
CA HIS A 212 -18.29 -1.38 12.86
C HIS A 212 -17.99 0.13 12.89
N GLY A 213 -19.03 0.96 12.95
CA GLY A 213 -18.91 2.40 13.15
C GLY A 213 -18.62 3.21 11.88
N VAL A 214 -18.79 2.62 10.69
CA VAL A 214 -18.72 3.34 9.42
C VAL A 214 -19.98 4.18 9.23
N GLU A 215 -19.83 5.41 8.75
CA GLU A 215 -20.97 6.29 8.47
C GLU A 215 -21.87 5.70 7.36
N PRO A 216 -23.21 5.78 7.48
CA PRO A 216 -24.12 5.21 6.49
C PRO A 216 -23.86 5.67 5.04
N ARG A 217 -23.44 6.93 4.86
CA ARG A 217 -23.08 7.49 3.54
C ARG A 217 -21.93 6.76 2.85
N LEU A 218 -21.01 6.18 3.62
CA LEU A 218 -19.87 5.40 3.11
C LEU A 218 -20.24 3.92 3.03
N ALA A 219 -21.00 3.43 4.01
CA ALA A 219 -21.47 2.05 4.05
C ALA A 219 -22.33 1.68 2.83
N GLN A 220 -23.09 2.64 2.27
CA GLN A 220 -23.95 2.38 1.12
C GLN A 220 -23.20 1.90 -0.12
N PHE A 221 -21.92 2.24 -0.30
CA PHE A 221 -21.12 1.83 -1.46
C PHE A 221 -21.06 0.32 -1.63
N SER A 222 -21.09 -0.43 -0.51
CA SER A 222 -21.09 -1.90 -0.58
C SER A 222 -22.38 -2.46 -1.18
N ARG A 223 -23.43 -1.66 -1.30
CA ARG A 223 -24.68 -2.01 -1.97
C ARG A 223 -24.77 -1.43 -3.38
N THR A 224 -24.43 -0.16 -3.53
CA THR A 224 -24.71 0.61 -4.75
C THR A 224 -23.76 0.25 -5.89
N HIS A 225 -22.55 -0.26 -5.62
CA HIS A 225 -21.60 -0.68 -6.65
C HIS A 225 -22.16 -1.77 -7.59
N GLY A 226 -23.10 -2.61 -7.12
CA GLY A 226 -23.78 -3.63 -7.92
C GLY A 226 -25.12 -3.17 -8.53
N ARG A 227 -25.55 -1.92 -8.28
CA ARG A 227 -26.91 -1.43 -8.57
C ARG A 227 -27.01 -0.24 -9.52
N TRP A 228 -25.90 0.23 -10.08
CA TRP A 228 -25.85 1.33 -11.06
C TRP A 228 -26.71 1.14 -12.32
N THR A 229 -27.18 -0.09 -12.62
CA THR A 229 -28.15 -0.35 -13.71
C THR A 229 -29.61 -0.14 -13.32
N LYS A 230 -29.92 -0.06 -12.02
CA LYS A 230 -31.29 -0.06 -11.50
C LYS A 230 -31.76 1.31 -11.02
N GLU A 231 -30.83 2.19 -10.68
CA GLU A 231 -31.11 3.49 -10.09
C GLU A 231 -30.08 4.53 -10.56
N ALA A 232 -30.51 5.79 -10.64
CA ALA A 232 -29.61 6.90 -10.91
C ALA A 232 -28.78 7.17 -9.66
N LEU A 233 -27.47 6.97 -9.77
CA LEU A 233 -26.54 7.10 -8.66
C LEU A 233 -25.73 8.41 -8.72
N PRO A 234 -25.28 8.93 -7.57
CA PRO A 234 -24.27 9.98 -7.51
C PRO A 234 -22.98 9.59 -8.22
N ILE A 235 -22.16 10.59 -8.56
CA ILE A 235 -20.89 10.35 -9.26
C ILE A 235 -19.97 9.44 -8.45
N GLU A 236 -19.91 9.59 -7.12
CA GLU A 236 -19.06 8.78 -6.27
C GLU A 236 -19.39 7.29 -6.36
N ASP A 237 -20.68 6.93 -6.32
CA ASP A 237 -21.14 5.55 -6.44
C ASP A 237 -20.82 4.97 -7.84
N LEU A 238 -20.98 5.78 -8.90
CA LEU A 238 -20.60 5.38 -10.26
C LEU A 238 -19.08 5.17 -10.38
N LEU A 239 -18.26 5.99 -9.72
CA LEU A 239 -16.80 5.85 -9.73
C LEU A 239 -16.34 4.61 -8.95
N VAL A 240 -17.02 4.24 -7.86
CA VAL A 240 -16.77 2.98 -7.15
C VAL A 240 -17.09 1.79 -8.06
N ALA A 241 -18.25 1.78 -8.71
CA ALA A 241 -18.63 0.74 -9.67
C ALA A 241 -17.65 0.66 -10.86
N LEU A 242 -17.23 1.81 -11.39
CA LEU A 242 -16.29 1.88 -12.51
C LEU A 242 -14.91 1.34 -12.11
N SER A 243 -14.46 1.62 -10.89
CA SER A 243 -13.22 1.09 -10.34
C SER A 243 -13.25 -0.45 -10.24
N ASP A 244 -14.36 -1.02 -9.76
CA ASP A 244 -14.56 -2.48 -9.68
C ASP A 244 -14.70 -3.14 -11.07
N ALA A 245 -15.21 -2.42 -12.07
CA ALA A 245 -15.18 -2.92 -13.44
C ALA A 245 -13.75 -2.91 -14.02
N ILE A 246 -13.07 -1.76 -13.96
CA ILE A 246 -11.87 -1.51 -14.76
C ILE A 246 -10.60 -2.13 -14.19
N TRP A 247 -10.57 -2.60 -12.93
CA TRP A 247 -9.31 -3.07 -12.30
C TRP A 247 -8.64 -4.22 -13.07
N LYS A 248 -9.43 -5.11 -13.67
CA LYS A 248 -8.97 -6.21 -14.53
C LYS A 248 -9.03 -5.87 -16.03
N GLY A 249 -9.27 -4.60 -16.37
CA GLY A 249 -9.42 -4.10 -17.74
C GLY A 249 -10.81 -4.30 -18.35
N GLN A 250 -11.85 -4.63 -17.56
CA GLN A 250 -13.20 -4.76 -18.11
C GLN A 250 -13.82 -3.38 -18.36
N ARG A 251 -14.20 -3.12 -19.62
CA ARG A 251 -14.94 -1.94 -20.06
C ARG A 251 -16.44 -2.22 -20.05
N ILE A 252 -17.24 -1.25 -19.63
CA ILE A 252 -18.70 -1.38 -19.54
C ILE A 252 -19.34 -0.09 -20.08
N ASP A 253 -19.69 -0.11 -21.38
CA ASP A 253 -20.17 1.06 -22.12
C ASP A 253 -21.31 1.81 -21.42
N GLU A 254 -22.28 1.08 -20.83
CA GLU A 254 -23.43 1.70 -20.15
C GLU A 254 -23.02 2.44 -18.86
N LEU A 255 -22.10 1.85 -18.08
CA LEU A 255 -21.58 2.48 -16.87
C LEU A 255 -20.72 3.69 -17.22
N GLU A 256 -19.86 3.56 -18.23
CA GLU A 256 -19.03 4.64 -18.73
C GLU A 256 -19.87 5.80 -19.26
N LYS A 257 -20.97 5.53 -19.98
CA LYS A 257 -21.91 6.56 -20.43
C LYS A 257 -22.56 7.31 -19.24
N GLN A 258 -22.95 6.62 -18.17
CA GLN A 258 -23.51 7.29 -16.99
C GLN A 258 -22.48 8.22 -16.31
N VAL A 259 -21.21 7.82 -16.27
CA VAL A 259 -20.12 8.66 -15.77
C VAL A 259 -19.89 9.87 -16.67
N ILE A 260 -19.84 9.67 -18.00
CA ILE A 260 -19.72 10.75 -19.00
C ILE A 260 -20.84 11.77 -18.84
N ASP A 261 -22.08 11.31 -18.72
CA ASP A 261 -23.26 12.17 -18.63
C ASP A 261 -23.27 12.96 -17.33
N THR A 262 -22.75 12.36 -16.26
CA THR A 262 -22.66 13.03 -14.96
C THR A 262 -21.57 14.09 -14.95
N ILE A 263 -20.39 13.79 -15.50
CA ILE A 263 -19.31 14.76 -15.64
C ILE A 263 -19.74 15.91 -16.56
N SER A 264 -20.29 15.61 -17.74
CA SER A 264 -20.73 16.62 -18.71
C SER A 264 -21.76 17.58 -18.11
N ARG A 265 -22.78 17.06 -17.40
CA ARG A 265 -23.78 17.89 -16.72
C ARG A 265 -23.20 18.78 -15.63
N GLN A 266 -22.21 18.29 -14.90
CA GLN A 266 -21.66 19.01 -13.75
C GLN A 266 -20.65 20.09 -14.17
N THR A 267 -19.82 19.79 -15.18
CA THR A 267 -18.73 20.67 -15.63
C THR A 267 -19.12 21.56 -16.81
N CYS A 268 -20.29 21.32 -17.43
CA CYS A 268 -20.73 21.94 -18.68
C CYS A 268 -19.77 21.68 -19.87
N VAL A 269 -18.93 20.64 -19.78
CA VAL A 269 -18.11 20.16 -20.90
C VAL A 269 -18.96 19.26 -21.79
N GLU A 270 -18.78 19.36 -23.11
CA GLU A 270 -19.53 18.55 -24.08
C GLU A 270 -19.25 17.04 -23.91
N GLU A 271 -20.29 16.20 -24.05
CA GLU A 271 -20.19 14.75 -23.82
C GLU A 271 -19.06 14.07 -24.62
N TRP A 272 -18.79 14.52 -25.86
CA TRP A 272 -17.75 13.94 -26.71
C TRP A 272 -16.33 14.26 -26.21
N GLU A 273 -16.15 15.42 -25.59
CA GLU A 273 -14.87 15.84 -25.00
C GLU A 273 -14.64 15.08 -23.70
N VAL A 274 -15.68 14.95 -22.87
CA VAL A 274 -15.65 14.09 -21.67
C VAL A 274 -15.33 12.65 -22.04
N PHE A 275 -15.97 12.10 -23.08
CA PHE A 275 -15.70 10.76 -23.58
C PHE A 275 -14.24 10.60 -24.00
N SER A 276 -13.69 11.52 -24.80
CA SER A 276 -12.30 11.46 -25.26
C SER A 276 -11.31 11.44 -24.09
N GLU A 277 -11.54 12.29 -23.09
CA GLU A 277 -10.66 12.39 -21.92
C GLU A 277 -10.78 11.18 -20.99
N LEU A 278 -12.00 10.69 -20.76
CA LEU A 278 -12.26 9.50 -19.94
C LEU A 278 -11.75 8.23 -20.61
N ASP A 279 -11.98 8.05 -21.91
CA ASP A 279 -11.54 6.86 -22.64
C ASP A 279 -10.03 6.68 -22.58
N GLY A 280 -9.26 7.75 -22.81
CA GLY A 280 -7.81 7.70 -22.67
C GLY A 280 -7.33 7.42 -21.23
N LEU A 281 -8.07 7.87 -20.22
CA LEU A 281 -7.80 7.52 -18.82
C LEU A 281 -8.06 6.03 -18.56
N LEU A 282 -9.22 5.52 -18.99
CA LEU A 282 -9.61 4.14 -18.80
C LEU A 282 -8.72 3.18 -19.59
N GLU A 283 -8.26 3.54 -20.78
CA GLU A 283 -7.29 2.74 -21.56
C GLU A 283 -5.97 2.59 -20.80
N LYS A 284 -5.44 3.67 -20.22
CA LYS A 284 -4.22 3.65 -19.40
C LYS A 284 -4.37 2.80 -18.13
N ILE A 285 -5.55 2.83 -17.49
CA ILE A 285 -5.82 2.00 -16.32
C ILE A 285 -5.99 0.53 -16.73
N ALA A 286 -6.74 0.27 -17.81
CA ALA A 286 -7.01 -1.08 -18.32
C ALA A 286 -5.74 -1.78 -18.81
N SER A 287 -4.77 -1.04 -19.37
CA SER A 287 -3.51 -1.62 -19.87
C SER A 287 -2.67 -2.29 -18.77
N GLN A 288 -2.94 -2.01 -17.50
CA GLN A 288 -2.28 -2.62 -16.33
C GLN A 288 -3.09 -3.80 -15.74
N GLY A 289 -4.22 -4.19 -16.36
CA GLY A 289 -5.09 -5.26 -15.86
C GLY A 289 -4.39 -6.61 -15.74
N ASP A 290 -3.54 -6.98 -16.71
CA ASP A 290 -2.78 -8.23 -16.68
C ASP A 290 -1.79 -8.29 -15.51
N GLU A 291 -1.18 -7.15 -15.17
CA GLU A 291 -0.23 -7.00 -14.07
C GLU A 291 -0.96 -7.14 -12.72
N ARG A 292 -2.14 -6.53 -12.58
CA ARG A 292 -3.03 -6.68 -11.41
C ARG A 292 -3.47 -8.13 -11.23
N LEU A 293 -3.89 -8.80 -12.30
CA LEU A 293 -4.28 -10.20 -12.27
C LEU A 293 -3.10 -11.12 -11.92
N ALA A 294 -1.89 -10.82 -12.42
CA ALA A 294 -0.69 -11.55 -12.06
C ALA A 294 -0.35 -11.38 -10.57
N TRP A 295 -0.43 -10.15 -10.07
CA TRP A 295 -0.23 -9.85 -8.65
C TRP A 295 -1.23 -10.58 -7.77
N GLN A 296 -2.52 -10.58 -8.12
CA GLN A 296 -3.55 -11.30 -7.38
C GLN A 296 -3.25 -12.80 -7.31
N ARG A 297 -2.87 -13.43 -8.42
CA ARG A 297 -2.51 -14.87 -8.47
C ARG A 297 -1.27 -15.22 -7.66
N SER A 298 -0.32 -14.29 -7.51
CA SER A 298 0.91 -14.51 -6.75
C SER A 298 0.74 -14.29 -5.25
N ASN A 299 -0.30 -13.59 -4.81
CA ASN A 299 -0.55 -13.29 -3.40
C ASN A 299 -1.75 -14.07 -2.83
N GLY A 300 -2.76 -14.38 -3.66
CA GLY A 300 -4.02 -15.04 -3.30
C GLY A 300 -4.01 -16.56 -3.28
#